data_AF-A0A3N4J4B7-F1
#
_entry.id   AF-A0A3N4J4B7-F1
#
_cell.length_a   1.000
_cell.length_b   1.000
_cell.length_c   1.000
_cell.angle_alpha   90.00
_cell.angle_beta   90.00
_cell.angle_gamma   90.00
#
_symmetry.space_group_name_H-M   'P 1'
#
loop_
_entity.id
_entity.type
_entity.pdbx_description
1 polymer ?
#
loop_
_entity_poly.entity_id
_entity_poly.type
_entity_poly.pdbx_seq_one_letter_code
_entity_poly.pdbx_strand_id
1 'polypeptide(L)'
;MDLALKAAKSLSSKPSTTPPNKIALPAVLTKHDSTIVIERDGTALPDNTNTLTIRNAINSANKKPFIATIEFTTNHYVLLITKDNTPATSVLKHHCFAIEEAIRVTIPAAIGLRKDEIWHKVILHGIPTTSSFTTVQEEVEEFNPGIHLPHLPRWLTTEAQHQNKAASAMVLTITSKDSTDKALSKGL
;
A
#
# COMPACT_ATOMS: atom_id res chain seq x y z
N MET A 1 -16.25 -66.64 45.90
CA MET A 1 -14.89 -66.60 45.32
C MET A 1 -15.06 -66.35 43.83
N ASP A 2 -14.59 -65.18 43.38
CA ASP A 2 -14.01 -64.84 42.05
C ASP A 2 -14.29 -65.75 40.84
N LEU A 3 -14.46 -65.27 39.61
CA LEU A 3 -14.11 -63.98 39.01
C LEU A 3 -14.86 -63.86 37.66
N ALA A 4 -15.14 -62.61 37.26
CA ALA A 4 -15.74 -62.22 35.99
C ALA A 4 -14.86 -62.59 34.76
N LEU A 5 -15.50 -62.82 33.60
CA LEU A 5 -14.84 -62.63 32.31
C LEU A 5 -15.73 -61.85 31.34
N LYS A 6 -15.10 -60.80 30.80
CA LYS A 6 -15.64 -59.64 30.10
C LYS A 6 -15.67 -59.93 28.59
N ALA A 7 -16.82 -59.73 27.95
CA ALA A 7 -16.99 -59.86 26.50
C ALA A 7 -16.33 -58.67 25.76
N ALA A 8 -15.43 -58.96 24.82
CA ALA A 8 -14.86 -57.98 23.90
C ALA A 8 -15.71 -57.90 22.62
N LYS A 9 -16.27 -56.72 22.34
CA LYS A 9 -16.91 -56.39 21.06
C LYS A 9 -15.83 -55.92 20.07
N SER A 10 -15.73 -56.62 18.94
CA SER A 10 -14.97 -56.23 17.76
C SER A 10 -15.67 -55.06 17.06
N LEU A 11 -15.00 -53.91 16.93
CA LEU A 11 -15.44 -52.77 16.13
C LEU A 11 -14.70 -52.82 14.78
N SER A 12 -15.45 -53.05 13.71
CA SER A 12 -14.99 -52.96 12.32
C SER A 12 -14.72 -51.49 11.96
N SER A 13 -13.48 -51.16 11.61
CA SER A 13 -13.07 -49.84 11.15
C SER A 13 -13.31 -49.70 9.64
N LYS A 14 -14.14 -48.72 9.25
CA LYS A 14 -14.28 -48.26 7.86
C LYS A 14 -13.01 -47.49 7.45
N PRO A 15 -12.49 -47.63 6.21
CA PRO A 15 -11.39 -46.81 5.72
C PRO A 15 -11.87 -45.37 5.50
N SER A 16 -11.21 -44.42 6.16
CA SER A 16 -11.37 -42.98 5.91
C SER A 16 -10.57 -42.59 4.66
N THR A 17 -11.25 -42.38 3.55
CA THR A 17 -10.66 -41.77 2.34
C THR A 17 -10.51 -40.26 2.55
N THR A 18 -9.30 -39.83 2.88
CA THR A 18 -8.86 -38.43 2.84
C THR A 18 -8.90 -37.93 1.39
N PRO A 19 -9.50 -36.76 1.08
CA PRO A 19 -9.40 -36.18 -0.26
C PRO A 19 -7.93 -35.83 -0.58
N PRO A 20 -7.49 -35.98 -1.83
CA PRO A 20 -6.12 -35.62 -2.22
C PRO A 20 -5.89 -34.13 -1.93
N ASN A 21 -4.83 -33.88 -1.17
CA ASN A 21 -4.34 -32.57 -0.79
C ASN A 21 -4.11 -31.74 -2.05
N LYS A 22 -5.05 -30.84 -2.38
CA LYS A 22 -4.91 -29.90 -3.49
C LYS A 22 -3.83 -28.91 -3.08
N ILE A 23 -2.60 -29.15 -3.55
CA ILE A 23 -1.49 -28.20 -3.39
C ILE A 23 -1.98 -26.88 -3.97
N ALA A 24 -2.28 -25.92 -3.09
CA ALA A 24 -2.65 -24.58 -3.50
C ALA A 24 -1.46 -23.97 -4.22
N LEU A 25 -1.63 -23.58 -5.48
CA LEU A 25 -0.64 -22.78 -6.18
C LEU A 25 -0.37 -21.52 -5.34
N PRO A 26 0.90 -21.10 -5.18
CA PRO A 26 1.20 -19.89 -4.44
C PRO A 26 0.45 -18.72 -5.07
N ALA A 27 -0.19 -17.91 -4.22
CA ALA A 27 -0.95 -16.74 -4.69
C ALA A 27 -0.04 -15.84 -5.54
N VAL A 28 -0.47 -15.56 -6.76
CA VAL A 28 0.20 -14.60 -7.64
C VAL A 28 -0.07 -13.21 -7.06
N LEU A 29 0.99 -12.50 -6.70
CA LEU A 29 0.92 -11.14 -6.19
C LEU A 29 0.53 -10.20 -7.30
N THR A 30 -0.23 -9.16 -6.94
CA THR A 30 -0.52 -8.07 -7.86
C THR A 30 0.74 -7.21 -8.08
N LYS A 31 0.70 -6.34 -9.09
CA LYS A 31 1.76 -5.33 -9.30
C LYS A 31 1.95 -4.49 -8.03
N HIS A 32 0.86 -4.01 -7.43
CA HIS A 32 0.91 -3.21 -6.19
C HIS A 32 1.57 -3.96 -5.02
N ASP A 33 1.30 -5.26 -4.88
CA ASP A 33 1.92 -6.09 -3.85
C ASP A 33 3.43 -6.27 -4.00
N SER A 34 3.94 -6.11 -5.22
CA SER A 34 5.34 -6.26 -5.60
C SER A 34 6.02 -4.92 -5.88
N THR A 35 5.35 -3.79 -5.61
CA THR A 35 5.87 -2.45 -5.90
C THR A 35 6.22 -1.68 -4.63
N ILE A 36 7.39 -1.06 -4.65
CA ILE A 36 7.86 -0.09 -3.65
C ILE A 36 7.91 1.27 -4.31
N VAL A 37 7.44 2.30 -3.63
CA VAL A 37 7.53 3.69 -4.07
C VAL A 37 8.68 4.36 -3.35
N ILE A 38 9.55 5.05 -4.10
CA ILE A 38 10.51 5.99 -3.53
C ILE A 38 9.80 7.31 -3.28
N GLU A 39 9.81 7.75 -2.03
CA GLU A 39 9.36 9.08 -1.62
C GLU A 39 10.43 10.10 -1.91
N ARG A 40 10.02 11.26 -2.42
CA ARG A 40 10.93 12.35 -2.77
C ARG A 40 10.41 13.66 -2.20
N ASP A 41 11.32 14.57 -1.90
CA ASP A 41 11.02 15.91 -1.33
C ASP A 41 10.33 16.88 -2.31
N GLY A 42 10.13 16.47 -3.56
CA GLY A 42 9.54 17.29 -4.63
C GLY A 42 10.57 17.89 -5.59
N THR A 43 11.86 17.80 -5.28
CA THR A 43 12.94 18.20 -6.18
C THR A 43 12.90 17.37 -7.47
N ALA A 44 13.19 17.98 -8.61
CA ALA A 44 13.26 17.28 -9.88
C ALA A 44 14.36 16.19 -9.85
N LEU A 45 14.14 15.09 -10.58
CA LEU A 45 15.20 14.11 -10.76
C LEU A 45 16.34 14.73 -11.60
N PRO A 46 17.60 14.41 -11.31
CA PRO A 46 18.72 14.78 -12.18
C PRO A 46 18.50 14.33 -13.62
N ASP A 47 18.89 15.12 -14.62
CA ASP A 47 18.68 14.82 -16.05
C ASP A 47 19.35 13.51 -16.51
N ASN A 48 20.41 13.10 -15.82
CA ASN A 48 21.14 11.86 -16.08
C ASN A 48 20.60 10.64 -15.30
N THR A 49 19.47 10.79 -14.60
CA THR A 49 18.87 9.71 -13.82
C THR A 49 18.43 8.57 -14.73
N ASN A 50 19.05 7.40 -14.55
CA ASN A 50 18.78 6.21 -15.36
C ASN A 50 18.24 5.07 -14.48
N THR A 51 17.14 4.46 -14.93
CA THR A 51 16.52 3.28 -14.31
C THR A 51 17.50 2.13 -14.11
N LEU A 52 18.40 1.89 -15.07
CA LEU A 52 19.39 0.82 -14.98
C LEU A 52 20.45 1.10 -13.90
N THR A 53 20.91 2.34 -13.79
CA THR A 53 21.89 2.75 -12.78
C THR A 53 21.31 2.58 -11.37
N ILE A 54 20.07 3.04 -11.16
CA ILE A 54 19.36 2.88 -9.87
C ILE A 54 19.18 1.40 -9.54
N ARG A 55 18.66 0.61 -10.49
CA ARG A 55 18.45 -0.84 -10.30
C ARG A 55 19.75 -1.56 -9.90
N ASN A 56 20.83 -1.28 -10.63
CA ASN A 56 22.11 -1.93 -10.41
C ASN A 56 22.72 -1.51 -9.07
N ALA A 57 22.65 -0.23 -8.70
CA ALA A 57 23.10 0.25 -7.41
C ALA A 57 22.38 -0.46 -6.26
N ILE A 58 21.05 -0.54 -6.31
CA ILE A 58 20.23 -1.20 -5.28
C ILE A 58 20.56 -2.70 -5.18
N ASN A 59 20.56 -3.41 -6.31
CA ASN A 59 20.84 -4.85 -6.32
C ASN A 59 22.28 -5.17 -5.87
N SER A 60 23.23 -4.29 -6.19
CA SER A 60 24.64 -4.44 -5.79
C SER A 60 24.82 -4.21 -4.29
N ALA A 61 24.20 -3.16 -3.73
CA ALA A 61 24.20 -2.87 -2.30
C ALA A 61 23.65 -4.05 -1.47
N ASN A 62 22.68 -4.77 -2.03
CA ASN A 62 22.06 -5.94 -1.40
C ASN A 62 22.73 -7.28 -1.72
N LYS A 63 23.77 -7.29 -2.57
CA LYS A 63 24.49 -8.48 -3.02
C LYS A 63 23.56 -9.57 -3.61
N LYS A 64 22.36 -9.18 -4.05
CA LYS A 64 21.32 -10.07 -4.59
C LYS A 64 20.40 -9.28 -5.51
N PRO A 65 20.09 -9.79 -6.70
CA PRO A 65 19.13 -9.14 -7.59
C PRO A 65 17.69 -9.48 -7.17
N PHE A 66 17.01 -8.54 -6.52
CA PHE A 66 15.58 -8.67 -6.21
C PHE A 66 14.73 -7.53 -6.79
N ILE A 67 15.32 -6.45 -7.28
CA ILE A 67 14.61 -5.45 -8.09
C ILE A 67 14.72 -5.84 -9.57
N ALA A 68 13.56 -6.07 -10.18
CA ALA A 68 13.42 -6.43 -11.59
C ALA A 68 13.37 -5.19 -12.48
N THR A 69 12.57 -4.20 -12.10
CA THR A 69 12.30 -3.04 -12.96
C THR A 69 12.22 -1.77 -12.12
N ILE A 70 12.64 -0.65 -12.71
CA ILE A 70 12.42 0.69 -12.19
C ILE A 70 11.53 1.40 -13.21
N GLU A 71 10.45 2.02 -12.75
CA GLU A 71 9.58 2.84 -13.59
C GLU A 71 9.54 4.27 -13.07
N PHE A 72 9.61 5.23 -14.00
CA PHE A 72 9.29 6.63 -13.72
C PHE A 72 7.87 6.90 -14.18
N THR A 73 7.07 7.47 -13.29
CA THR A 73 5.70 7.85 -13.61
C THR A 73 5.65 9.31 -14.08
N THR A 74 4.61 9.65 -14.82
CA THR A 74 4.32 11.04 -15.23
C THR A 74 4.10 11.97 -14.04
N ASN A 75 3.71 11.43 -12.89
CA ASN A 75 3.54 12.16 -11.63
C ASN A 75 4.84 12.20 -10.81
N HIS A 76 5.99 11.97 -11.46
CA HIS A 76 7.32 12.02 -10.87
C HIS A 76 7.58 11.01 -9.73
N TYR A 77 6.78 9.96 -9.58
CA TYR A 77 7.14 8.84 -8.70
C TYR A 77 8.17 7.94 -9.36
N VAL A 78 9.06 7.37 -8.54
CA VAL A 78 9.98 6.30 -8.92
C VAL A 78 9.50 5.01 -8.26
N LEU A 79 9.18 4.02 -9.08
CA LEU A 79 8.64 2.74 -8.64
C LEU A 79 9.70 1.65 -8.77
N LEU A 80 9.89 0.85 -7.73
CA LEU A 80 10.73 -0.33 -7.71
C LEU A 80 9.84 -1.56 -7.75
N ILE A 81 9.93 -2.33 -8.83
CA ILE A 81 9.16 -3.56 -8.99
C ILE A 81 10.06 -4.74 -8.68
N THR A 82 9.67 -5.53 -7.69
CA THR A 82 10.43 -6.69 -7.24
C THR A 82 10.33 -7.85 -8.24
N LYS A 83 11.31 -8.75 -8.16
CA LYS A 83 11.41 -9.94 -9.01
C LYS A 83 10.66 -11.12 -8.38
N ASP A 84 10.29 -12.10 -9.22
CA ASP A 84 9.89 -13.46 -8.81
C ASP A 84 8.77 -13.50 -7.76
N ASN A 85 7.75 -12.64 -7.90
CA ASN A 85 6.61 -12.60 -6.98
C ASN A 85 7.02 -12.31 -5.52
N THR A 86 8.08 -11.53 -5.30
CA THR A 86 8.56 -11.16 -3.96
C THR A 86 7.72 -10.01 -3.41
N PRO A 87 7.06 -10.16 -2.24
CA PRO A 87 6.28 -9.07 -1.65
C PRO A 87 7.13 -7.84 -1.34
N ALA A 88 6.65 -6.65 -1.70
CA ALA A 88 7.26 -5.38 -1.35
C ALA A 88 7.45 -5.24 0.18
N THR A 89 6.49 -5.74 0.97
CA THR A 89 6.57 -5.76 2.43
C THR A 89 7.76 -6.55 2.95
N SER A 90 8.08 -7.68 2.32
CA SER A 90 9.23 -8.50 2.70
C SER A 90 10.54 -7.79 2.38
N VAL A 91 10.61 -7.18 1.19
CA VAL A 91 11.79 -6.40 0.78
C VAL A 91 12.02 -5.22 1.72
N LEU A 92 10.98 -4.44 2.02
CA LEU A 92 11.09 -3.32 2.96
C LEU A 92 11.50 -3.80 4.36
N LYS A 93 10.94 -4.90 4.86
CA LYS A 93 11.30 -5.43 6.19
C LYS A 93 12.77 -5.82 6.31
N HIS A 94 13.37 -6.39 5.26
CA HIS A 94 14.70 -6.99 5.33
C HIS A 94 15.81 -6.16 4.68
N HIS A 95 15.46 -5.28 3.74
CA HIS A 95 16.42 -4.61 2.87
C HIS A 95 16.26 -3.08 2.83
N CYS A 96 15.30 -2.49 3.56
CA CYS A 96 15.03 -1.04 3.51
C CYS A 96 16.31 -0.20 3.64
N PHE A 97 17.11 -0.41 4.69
CA PHE A 97 18.33 0.36 4.93
C PHE A 97 19.32 0.34 3.76
N ALA A 98 19.59 -0.84 3.19
CA ALA A 98 20.51 -0.98 2.07
C ALA A 98 19.96 -0.35 0.77
N ILE A 99 18.65 -0.39 0.57
CA ILE A 99 17.99 0.30 -0.54
C ILE A 99 18.11 1.81 -0.34
N GLU A 100 17.83 2.31 0.87
CA GLU A 100 17.92 3.74 1.20
C GLU A 100 19.33 4.31 0.99
N GLU A 101 20.37 3.58 1.38
CA GLU A 101 21.75 4.00 1.13
C GLU A 101 22.06 4.08 -0.38
N ALA A 102 21.60 3.09 -1.17
CA ALA A 102 21.82 3.09 -2.62
C ALA A 102 21.03 4.20 -3.34
N ILE A 103 19.80 4.49 -2.90
CA ILE A 103 18.99 5.57 -3.50
C ILE A 103 19.51 6.94 -3.09
N ARG A 104 20.06 7.14 -1.89
CA ARG A 104 20.65 8.45 -1.49
C ARG A 104 21.75 8.90 -2.45
N VAL A 105 22.51 7.96 -3.00
CA VAL A 105 23.57 8.24 -3.98
C VAL A 105 23.01 8.53 -5.38
N THR A 106 21.97 7.81 -5.80
CA THR A 106 21.46 7.86 -7.17
C THR A 106 20.27 8.81 -7.37
N ILE A 107 19.56 9.12 -6.30
CA ILE A 107 18.38 9.98 -6.21
C ILE A 107 18.52 10.79 -4.90
N PRO A 108 19.31 11.88 -4.89
CA PRO A 108 19.52 12.68 -3.68
C PRO A 108 18.23 13.26 -3.07
N ALA A 109 17.21 13.47 -3.92
CA ALA A 109 15.88 13.93 -3.50
C ALA A 109 15.05 12.86 -2.76
N ALA A 110 15.54 11.62 -2.63
CA ALA A 110 14.81 10.55 -1.97
C ALA A 110 14.78 10.74 -0.45
N ILE A 111 13.58 10.73 0.13
CA ILE A 111 13.34 10.94 1.57
C ILE A 111 12.85 9.67 2.28
N GLY A 112 12.44 8.64 1.53
CA GLY A 112 11.92 7.41 2.13
C GLY A 112 11.48 6.36 1.12
N LEU A 113 11.01 5.25 1.66
CA LEU A 113 10.47 4.11 0.93
C LEU A 113 9.14 3.69 1.53
N ARG A 114 8.15 3.41 0.69
CA ARG A 114 6.89 2.78 1.13
C ARG A 114 6.44 1.69 0.18
N LYS A 115 5.57 0.80 0.64
CA LYS A 115 4.85 -0.11 -0.25
C LYS A 115 3.90 0.73 -1.13
N ASP A 116 3.70 0.31 -2.37
CA ASP A 116 2.65 0.88 -3.21
C ASP A 116 1.26 0.50 -2.67
N GLU A 117 0.44 1.53 -2.46
CA GLU A 117 -0.89 1.41 -1.86
C GLU A 117 -1.93 1.96 -2.81
N ILE A 118 -3.07 1.27 -2.87
CA ILE A 118 -4.21 1.74 -3.66
C ILE A 118 -4.96 2.78 -2.84
N TRP A 119 -4.98 4.00 -3.34
CA TRP A 119 -5.67 5.10 -2.71
C TRP A 119 -6.97 5.42 -3.43
N HIS A 120 -8.04 5.59 -2.65
CA HIS A 120 -9.36 5.95 -3.13
C HIS A 120 -9.57 7.44 -2.89
N LYS A 121 -9.98 8.17 -3.93
CA LYS A 121 -10.23 9.61 -3.82
C LYS A 121 -11.72 9.87 -3.70
N VAL A 122 -12.09 10.68 -2.72
CA VAL A 122 -13.47 11.17 -2.53
C VAL A 122 -13.46 12.67 -2.70
N ILE A 123 -14.48 13.22 -3.36
CA ILE A 123 -14.64 14.66 -3.55
C ILE A 123 -15.75 15.14 -2.63
N LEU A 124 -15.40 15.99 -1.67
CA LEU A 124 -16.37 16.70 -0.84
C LEU A 124 -16.74 18.01 -1.51
N HIS A 125 -18.03 18.26 -1.69
CA HIS A 125 -18.55 19.51 -2.23
C HIS A 125 -19.11 20.40 -1.13
N GLY A 126 -19.16 21.72 -1.38
CA GLY A 126 -19.82 22.66 -0.48
C GLY A 126 -19.02 22.99 0.78
N ILE A 127 -17.72 22.70 0.80
CA ILE A 127 -16.86 23.03 1.93
C ILE A 127 -16.62 24.55 1.96
N PRO A 128 -16.92 25.24 3.06
CA PRO A 128 -16.62 26.66 3.19
C PRO A 128 -15.14 26.94 2.91
N THR A 129 -14.85 27.96 2.11
CA THR A 129 -13.45 28.32 1.76
C THR A 129 -12.66 28.86 2.95
N THR A 130 -13.34 29.22 4.03
CA THR A 130 -12.77 29.58 5.33
C THR A 130 -12.36 28.38 6.18
N SER A 131 -12.77 27.15 5.81
CA SER A 131 -12.44 25.95 6.56
C SER A 131 -10.97 25.58 6.38
N SER A 132 -10.31 25.23 7.50
CA SER A 132 -8.95 24.70 7.45
C SER A 132 -8.93 23.23 7.04
N PHE A 133 -7.81 22.77 6.47
CA PHE A 133 -7.65 21.36 6.09
C PHE A 133 -7.71 20.42 7.30
N THR A 134 -7.17 20.84 8.44
CA THR A 134 -7.18 20.06 9.69
C THR A 134 -8.59 19.93 10.23
N THR A 135 -9.38 21.01 10.23
CA THR A 135 -10.79 20.97 10.68
C THR A 135 -11.60 19.98 9.84
N VAL A 136 -11.44 20.03 8.51
CA VAL A 136 -12.15 19.10 7.61
C VAL A 136 -11.70 17.66 7.82
N GLN A 137 -10.40 17.43 8.07
CA GLN A 137 -9.89 16.09 8.40
C GLN A 137 -10.50 15.57 9.70
N GLU A 138 -10.44 16.36 10.77
CA GLU A 138 -10.95 15.99 12.09
C GLU A 138 -12.44 15.64 12.02
N GLU A 139 -13.25 16.47 11.35
CA GLU A 139 -14.67 16.22 11.17
C GLU A 139 -14.93 14.92 10.39
N VAL A 140 -14.21 14.68 9.30
CA VAL A 140 -14.36 13.43 8.53
C VAL A 140 -14.01 12.21 9.38
N GLU A 141 -12.91 12.24 10.13
CA GLU A 141 -12.47 11.10 10.95
C GLU A 141 -13.36 10.89 12.19
N GLU A 142 -13.86 11.96 12.79
CA GLU A 142 -14.76 11.91 13.96
C GLU A 142 -16.11 11.30 13.61
N PHE A 143 -16.73 11.74 12.51
CA PHE A 143 -18.07 11.27 12.13
C PHE A 143 -18.07 9.94 11.37
N ASN A 144 -16.89 9.45 10.95
CA ASN A 144 -16.77 8.22 10.17
C ASN A 144 -15.81 7.22 10.83
N PRO A 145 -16.27 6.52 11.89
CA PRO A 145 -15.42 5.60 12.63
C PRO A 145 -14.85 4.49 11.74
N GLY A 146 -13.52 4.36 11.78
CA GLY A 146 -12.74 3.46 10.95
C GLY A 146 -12.21 4.07 9.64
N ILE A 147 -12.48 5.35 9.39
CA ILE A 147 -11.83 6.12 8.34
C ILE A 147 -10.69 6.92 8.97
N HIS A 148 -9.52 6.81 8.37
CA HIS A 148 -8.38 7.65 8.69
C HIS A 148 -7.80 8.18 7.37
N LEU A 149 -7.56 9.49 7.31
CA LEU A 149 -7.00 10.12 6.13
C LEU A 149 -5.47 10.14 6.29
N PRO A 150 -4.72 9.41 5.43
CA PRO A 150 -3.25 9.39 5.50
C PRO A 150 -2.64 10.77 5.17
N HIS A 151 -3.41 11.63 4.51
CA HIS A 151 -3.00 12.96 4.08
C HIS A 151 -4.11 13.96 4.35
N LEU A 152 -3.70 15.20 4.63
CA LEU A 152 -4.61 16.33 4.71
C LEU A 152 -5.44 16.44 3.42
N PRO A 153 -6.73 16.81 3.54
CA PRO A 153 -7.54 17.21 2.42
C PRO A 153 -6.85 18.32 1.62
N ARG A 154 -7.15 18.39 0.32
CA ARG A 154 -6.67 19.47 -0.54
C ARG A 154 -7.81 20.06 -1.35
N TRP A 155 -7.72 21.34 -1.67
CA TRP A 155 -8.65 21.95 -2.62
C TRP A 155 -8.55 21.27 -3.99
N LEU A 156 -9.71 20.96 -4.58
CA LEU A 156 -9.78 20.45 -5.95
C LEU A 156 -9.45 21.57 -6.96
N THR A 157 -9.83 22.80 -6.61
CA THR A 157 -9.64 24.00 -7.42
C THR A 157 -8.39 24.76 -6.98
N THR A 158 -7.81 25.55 -7.88
CA THR A 158 -6.71 26.45 -7.51
C THR A 158 -7.18 27.53 -6.55
N GLU A 159 -6.25 28.13 -5.81
CA GLU A 159 -6.50 29.25 -4.90
C GLU A 159 -7.32 30.37 -5.56
N ALA A 160 -6.87 30.86 -6.72
CA ALA A 160 -7.56 31.90 -7.48
C ALA A 160 -9.01 31.55 -7.86
N GLN A 161 -9.32 30.26 -8.04
CA GLN A 161 -10.66 29.81 -8.41
C GLN A 161 -11.64 29.78 -7.24
N HIS A 162 -11.17 29.81 -6.00
CA HIS A 162 -12.02 29.72 -4.81
C HIS A 162 -11.91 30.90 -3.84
N GLN A 163 -10.92 31.79 -3.98
CA GLN A 163 -10.75 32.96 -3.11
C GLN A 163 -11.99 33.85 -2.91
N ASN A 164 -12.90 33.92 -3.89
CA ASN A 164 -14.12 34.74 -3.82
C ASN A 164 -15.41 33.92 -3.74
N LYS A 165 -15.31 32.62 -3.44
CA LYS A 165 -16.47 31.73 -3.30
C LYS A 165 -16.74 31.46 -1.83
N ALA A 166 -18.02 31.40 -1.48
CA ALA A 166 -18.42 31.00 -0.12
C ALA A 166 -18.05 29.54 0.18
N ALA A 167 -18.08 28.68 -0.84
CA ALA A 167 -17.74 27.26 -0.73
C ALA A 167 -17.04 26.74 -1.99
N SER A 168 -16.25 25.68 -1.82
CA SER A 168 -15.56 24.97 -2.91
C SER A 168 -15.61 23.45 -2.68
N ALA A 169 -14.80 22.71 -3.42
CA ALA A 169 -14.68 21.26 -3.32
C ALA A 169 -13.28 20.84 -2.87
N MET A 170 -13.21 19.85 -1.99
CA MET A 170 -11.97 19.25 -1.51
C MET A 170 -11.85 17.80 -1.95
N VAL A 171 -10.62 17.33 -2.11
CA VAL A 171 -10.31 15.92 -2.37
C VAL A 171 -9.74 15.30 -1.11
N LEU A 172 -10.37 14.20 -0.67
CA LEU A 172 -9.88 13.32 0.37
C LEU A 172 -9.20 12.10 -0.25
N THR A 173 -8.29 11.50 0.50
CA THR A 173 -7.63 10.24 0.14
C THR A 173 -7.93 9.21 1.23
N ILE A 174 -8.41 8.03 0.86
CA ILE A 174 -8.76 6.93 1.78
C ILE A 174 -8.05 5.66 1.31
N THR A 175 -7.42 4.92 2.23
CA THR A 175 -6.57 3.76 1.92
C THR A 175 -7.34 2.46 1.65
N SER A 176 -8.62 2.39 1.99
CA SER A 176 -9.45 1.19 1.86
C SER A 176 -10.69 1.45 1.02
N LYS A 177 -10.97 0.54 0.08
CA LYS A 177 -12.19 0.55 -0.71
C LYS A 177 -13.42 0.41 0.18
N ASP A 178 -13.41 -0.57 1.08
CA ASP A 178 -14.54 -0.83 1.98
C ASP A 178 -14.83 0.38 2.88
N SER A 179 -13.76 1.04 3.38
CA SER A 179 -13.91 2.27 4.16
C SER A 179 -14.49 3.40 3.32
N THR A 180 -14.07 3.51 2.05
CA THR A 180 -14.59 4.50 1.10
C THR A 180 -16.08 4.26 0.80
N ASP A 181 -16.44 3.03 0.42
CA ASP A 181 -17.83 2.65 0.10
C ASP A 181 -18.74 2.87 1.31
N LYS A 182 -18.24 2.54 2.51
CA LYS A 182 -18.95 2.82 3.78
C LYS A 182 -19.12 4.31 4.04
N ALA A 183 -18.09 5.13 3.80
CA ALA A 183 -18.16 6.59 3.93
C ALA A 183 -19.28 7.15 3.03
N LEU A 184 -19.22 6.80 1.75
CA LEU A 184 -20.17 7.26 0.74
C LEU A 184 -21.61 6.82 1.08
N SER A 185 -21.78 5.60 1.59
CA SER A 185 -23.11 5.11 2.02
C SER A 185 -23.72 5.90 3.19
N LYS A 186 -22.89 6.62 3.95
CA LYS A 186 -23.29 7.44 5.10
C LYS A 186 -23.44 8.92 4.76
N GLY A 187 -23.27 9.30 3.50
CA GLY A 187 -23.44 10.68 3.04
C GLY A 187 -22.16 11.51 3.04
N LEU A 188 -20.99 10.86 3.04
CA LEU A 188 -19.76 11.50 2.56
C LEU A 188 -19.77 11.69 1.05
#